data_AF-A0A950IUZ3-F1
#
_entry.id   AF-A0A950IUZ3-F1
#
_cell.length_a   1.000
_cell.length_b   1.000
_cell.length_c   1.000
_cell.angle_alpha   90.00
_cell.angle_beta   90.00
_cell.angle_gamma   90.00
#
_symmetry.space_group_name_H-M   'P 1'
#
loop_
_entity.id
_entity.type
_entity.pdbx_description
1 polymer ?
#
loop_
_entity_poly.entity_id
_entity_poly.type
_entity_poly.pdbx_seq_one_letter_code
_entity_poly.pdbx_strand_id
1 'polypeptide(L)'
;MAKLLAVKPLSQLRKEAAEEGEHTLKRSLGPVNLITLGIGAIIGAGIFVLTGQAAALHAGPAIAVSFIIAGITCAFAGLCYAEFASIIPIAGSAYTYGYATLGELVAWIIGWDLVLEYAFGAATVASGWSGYLLSLLEQIGLVPSPSLARFTTTYGNHLYFYHGKWQSGATLAMSMTPTDGLPHVTGIFNVIAFLVILTVTTILVIGIKESANLNSAIVFVKLGVVGIFLVLGIDCLIHHPELLKVNWHPFIPPHQGVGEYGWQGVVAGASFVFFAYIGFDAVSTAAQEARQPQRDMPIGILGSLVICTLLYIVVSLTLTGLVNYRELNVAEPVAIGIDK
;
A
#
# COMPACT_ATOMS: atom_id res chain seq x y z
N MET A 1 -43.69 0.32 -0.17
CA MET A 1 -42.66 1.05 -0.94
C MET A 1 -41.37 0.94 -0.15
N ALA A 2 -40.34 0.27 -0.68
CA ALA A 2 -39.07 0.14 0.03
C ALA A 2 -38.52 1.56 0.29
N LYS A 3 -38.20 1.88 1.55
CA LYS A 3 -37.65 3.19 1.91
C LYS A 3 -36.16 3.18 1.58
N LEU A 4 -35.83 3.35 0.29
CA LEU A 4 -34.46 3.31 -0.24
C LEU A 4 -33.50 4.32 0.43
N LEU A 5 -34.04 5.37 1.08
CA LEU A 5 -33.27 6.37 1.83
C LEU A 5 -33.47 6.26 3.34
N ALA A 6 -33.99 5.13 3.84
CA ALA A 6 -34.11 4.91 5.28
C ALA A 6 -32.73 4.88 5.93
N VAL A 7 -32.56 5.75 6.91
CA VAL A 7 -31.35 5.84 7.74
C VAL A 7 -31.48 4.85 8.90
N LYS A 8 -30.36 4.20 9.26
CA LYS A 8 -30.32 3.31 10.42
C LYS A 8 -30.16 4.15 11.70
N PRO A 9 -31.09 4.10 12.66
CA PRO A 9 -31.00 4.91 13.86
C PRO A 9 -29.74 4.60 14.68
N LEU A 10 -29.08 5.64 15.21
CA LEU A 10 -27.89 5.48 16.06
C LEU A 10 -28.16 4.60 17.30
N SER A 11 -29.38 4.59 17.82
CA SER A 11 -29.78 3.72 18.94
C SER A 11 -29.70 2.24 18.57
N GLN A 12 -30.09 1.88 17.35
CA GLN A 12 -30.01 0.51 16.85
C GLN A 12 -28.55 0.11 16.61
N LEU A 13 -27.78 0.97 15.95
CA LEU A 13 -26.35 0.75 15.72
C LEU A 13 -25.56 0.59 17.04
N ARG A 14 -25.87 1.41 18.05
CA ARG A 14 -25.31 1.26 19.40
C ARG A 14 -25.71 -0.04 20.06
N LYS A 15 -26.95 -0.51 19.86
CA LYS A 15 -27.42 -1.77 20.42
C LYS A 15 -26.70 -2.97 19.81
N GLU A 16 -26.51 -2.96 18.48
CA GLU A 16 -25.74 -3.98 17.77
C GLU A 16 -24.27 -4.01 18.21
N ALA A 17 -23.69 -2.84 18.51
CA ALA A 17 -22.34 -2.76 19.03
C ALA A 17 -22.19 -3.03 20.54
N ALA A 18 -23.32 -3.07 21.28
CA ALA A 18 -23.39 -3.28 22.72
C ALA A 18 -23.80 -4.72 23.08
N GLU A 19 -23.71 -5.67 22.15
CA GLU A 19 -23.78 -7.08 22.52
C GLU A 19 -22.68 -7.38 23.55
N GLU A 20 -23.08 -7.89 24.72
CA GLU A 20 -22.24 -8.25 25.88
C GLU A 20 -22.27 -9.78 26.08
N GLY A 21 -21.11 -10.44 26.21
CA GLY A 21 -21.01 -11.90 26.34
C GLY A 21 -19.58 -12.44 26.18
N GLU A 22 -19.37 -13.76 26.29
CA GLU A 22 -18.04 -14.40 26.14
C GLU A 22 -17.41 -14.21 24.74
N HIS A 23 -18.19 -13.76 23.75
CA HIS A 23 -17.75 -13.49 22.38
C HIS A 23 -17.49 -12.01 22.07
N THR A 24 -17.39 -11.15 23.08
CA THR A 24 -17.23 -9.70 22.87
C THR A 24 -15.78 -9.25 22.99
N LEU A 25 -15.43 -8.24 22.20
CA LEU A 25 -14.07 -7.73 22.09
C LEU A 25 -13.67 -6.95 23.34
N LYS A 26 -12.52 -7.28 23.92
CA LYS A 26 -11.99 -6.55 25.08
C LYS A 26 -11.46 -5.19 24.63
N ARG A 27 -12.00 -4.11 25.22
CA ARG A 27 -11.51 -2.74 25.05
C ARG A 27 -10.11 -2.58 25.65
N SER A 28 -9.09 -2.88 24.87
CA SER A 28 -7.71 -2.98 25.30
C SER A 28 -6.76 -2.05 24.53
N LEU A 29 -7.17 -1.59 23.34
CA LEU A 29 -6.34 -0.77 22.45
C LEU A 29 -6.34 0.69 22.88
N GLY A 30 -5.14 1.23 23.11
CA GLY A 30 -4.92 2.66 23.30
C GLY A 30 -4.57 3.37 21.99
N PRO A 31 -4.32 4.69 22.03
CA PRO A 31 -3.99 5.49 20.85
C PRO A 31 -2.74 4.99 20.12
N VAL A 32 -1.70 4.56 20.84
CA VAL A 32 -0.48 4.01 20.23
C VAL A 32 -0.77 2.72 19.48
N ASN A 33 -1.59 1.82 20.05
CA ASN A 33 -1.97 0.58 19.36
C ASN A 33 -2.77 0.86 18.08
N LEU A 34 -3.67 1.85 18.12
CA LEU A 34 -4.46 2.26 16.96
C LEU A 34 -3.59 2.92 15.88
N ILE A 35 -2.61 3.74 16.25
CA ILE A 35 -1.60 4.26 15.32
C ILE A 35 -0.82 3.11 14.68
N THR A 36 -0.33 2.14 15.47
CA THR A 36 0.40 0.99 14.91
C THR A 36 -0.48 0.15 13.98
N LEU A 37 -1.76 -0.02 14.32
CA LEU A 37 -2.72 -0.71 13.45
C LEU A 37 -2.89 0.02 12.12
N GLY A 38 -3.09 1.34 12.16
CA GLY A 38 -3.20 2.17 10.97
C GLY A 38 -1.94 2.11 10.11
N ILE A 39 -0.76 2.26 10.71
CA ILE A 39 0.52 2.13 10.00
C ILE A 39 0.66 0.74 9.37
N GLY A 40 0.25 -0.32 10.08
CA GLY A 40 0.31 -1.69 9.59
C GLY A 40 -0.58 -1.96 8.38
N ALA A 41 -1.73 -1.28 8.31
CA ALA A 41 -2.67 -1.34 7.21
C ALA A 41 -2.23 -0.48 6.01
N ILE A 42 -1.68 0.70 6.27
CA ILE A 42 -1.20 1.65 5.24
C ILE A 42 0.10 1.14 4.58
N ILE A 43 1.09 0.70 5.37
CA ILE A 43 2.40 0.29 4.86
C ILE A 43 2.33 -1.11 4.24
N GLY A 44 2.44 -1.14 2.91
CA GLY A 44 2.44 -2.36 2.11
C GLY A 44 2.98 -2.13 0.70
N ALA A 45 2.34 -2.77 -0.30
CA ALA A 45 2.79 -2.72 -1.69
C ALA A 45 2.87 -1.28 -2.26
N GLY A 46 2.12 -0.32 -1.73
CA GLY A 46 2.18 1.08 -2.15
C GLY A 46 3.59 1.69 -2.02
N ILE A 47 4.20 1.64 -0.83
CA ILE A 47 5.54 2.17 -0.62
C ILE A 47 6.62 1.26 -1.24
N PHE A 48 6.45 -0.05 -1.13
CA PHE A 48 7.48 -1.01 -1.52
C PHE A 48 7.53 -1.29 -3.03
N VAL A 49 6.46 -1.06 -3.77
CA VAL A 49 6.35 -1.39 -5.21
C VAL A 49 5.93 -0.16 -6.01
N LEU A 50 4.75 0.38 -5.69
CA LEU A 50 4.12 1.42 -6.52
C LEU A 50 4.90 2.73 -6.53
N THR A 51 5.69 3.01 -5.49
CA THR A 51 6.57 4.20 -5.45
C THR A 51 7.58 4.20 -6.59
N GLY A 52 8.22 3.05 -6.86
CA GLY A 52 9.17 2.94 -7.96
C GLY A 52 8.48 3.06 -9.31
N GLN A 53 7.36 2.35 -9.50
CA GLN A 53 6.58 2.41 -10.73
C GLN A 53 6.05 3.82 -11.02
N ALA A 54 5.57 4.55 -10.00
CA ALA A 54 5.07 5.90 -10.16
C ALA A 54 6.19 6.92 -10.44
N ALA A 55 7.37 6.75 -9.82
CA ALA A 55 8.54 7.53 -10.18
C ALA A 55 8.94 7.26 -11.64
N ALA A 56 8.92 6.00 -12.04
CA ALA A 56 9.38 5.56 -13.35
C ALA A 56 8.39 5.89 -14.47
N LEU A 57 7.08 5.89 -14.22
CA LEU A 57 6.06 6.07 -15.26
C LEU A 57 5.45 7.48 -15.26
N HIS A 58 5.46 8.19 -14.13
CA HIS A 58 4.68 9.42 -13.98
C HIS A 58 5.50 10.63 -13.52
N ALA A 59 6.16 10.57 -12.37
CA ALA A 59 6.62 11.79 -11.70
C ALA A 59 8.15 11.98 -11.69
N GLY A 60 8.93 10.95 -11.99
CA GLY A 60 10.39 10.98 -11.80
C GLY A 60 10.75 11.22 -10.34
N PRO A 61 11.86 11.95 -10.06
CA PRO A 61 12.23 12.34 -8.70
C PRO A 61 11.16 13.15 -7.96
N ALA A 62 10.30 13.87 -8.70
CA ALA A 62 9.19 14.63 -8.13
C ALA A 62 8.03 13.76 -7.59
N ILE A 63 8.17 12.43 -7.55
CA ILE A 63 7.21 11.55 -6.87
C ILE A 63 7.03 11.91 -5.39
N ALA A 64 8.03 12.50 -4.74
CA ALA A 64 7.90 13.04 -3.39
C ALA A 64 6.81 14.12 -3.30
N VAL A 65 6.68 14.96 -4.33
CA VAL A 65 5.63 15.98 -4.44
C VAL A 65 4.26 15.32 -4.66
N SER A 66 4.21 14.26 -5.48
CA SER A 66 3.00 13.46 -5.64
C SER A 66 2.51 12.88 -4.31
N PHE A 67 3.42 12.39 -3.45
CA PHE A 67 3.07 11.91 -2.11
C PHE A 67 2.56 13.00 -1.18
N ILE A 68 3.07 14.24 -1.30
CA ILE A 68 2.54 15.40 -0.56
C ILE A 68 1.12 15.70 -1.00
N ILE A 69 0.85 15.75 -2.31
CA ILE A 69 -0.49 16.02 -2.86
C ILE A 69 -1.47 14.93 -2.42
N ALA A 70 -1.10 13.66 -2.61
CA ALA A 70 -1.91 12.52 -2.19
C ALA A 70 -2.14 12.53 -0.66
N GLY A 71 -1.11 12.84 0.13
CA GLY A 71 -1.19 12.92 1.58
C GLY A 71 -2.13 14.02 2.07
N ILE A 72 -2.12 15.21 1.45
CA ILE A 72 -3.05 16.30 1.77
C ILE A 72 -4.49 15.89 1.46
N THR A 73 -4.73 15.27 0.31
CA THR A 73 -6.06 14.74 -0.06
C THR A 73 -6.54 13.70 0.96
N CYS A 74 -5.66 12.78 1.36
CA CYS A 74 -5.96 11.77 2.38
C CYS A 74 -6.16 12.38 3.76
N ALA A 75 -5.46 13.47 4.11
CA ALA A 75 -5.65 14.16 5.38
C ALA A 75 -7.05 14.80 5.49
N PHE A 76 -7.56 15.40 4.40
CA PHE A 76 -8.94 15.90 4.38
C PHE A 76 -9.97 14.78 4.54
N ALA A 77 -9.79 13.66 3.82
CA ALA A 77 -10.65 12.48 4.01
C ALA A 77 -10.52 11.93 5.44
N GLY A 78 -9.30 11.81 5.96
CA GLY A 78 -8.99 11.32 7.30
C GLY A 78 -9.63 12.15 8.41
N LEU A 79 -9.74 13.47 8.24
CA LEU A 79 -10.46 14.35 9.17
C LEU A 79 -11.96 14.01 9.22
N CYS A 80 -12.60 13.78 8.06
CA CYS A 80 -14.00 13.35 8.01
C CYS A 80 -14.18 11.98 8.69
N TYR A 81 -13.29 11.01 8.43
CA TYR A 81 -13.32 9.71 9.08
C TYR A 81 -13.09 9.80 10.59
N ALA A 82 -12.18 10.66 11.04
CA ALA A 82 -11.93 10.90 12.45
C ALA A 82 -13.17 11.47 13.16
N GLU A 83 -13.87 12.42 12.53
CA GLU A 83 -15.13 12.96 13.06
C GLU A 83 -16.19 11.86 13.18
N PHE A 84 -16.43 11.07 12.11
CA PHE A 84 -17.39 9.97 12.16
C PHE A 84 -17.03 8.90 13.18
N ALA A 85 -15.76 8.49 13.25
CA ALA A 85 -15.31 7.50 14.23
C ALA A 85 -15.49 7.98 15.68
N SER A 86 -15.41 9.29 15.92
CA SER A 86 -15.64 9.87 17.24
C SER A 86 -17.13 9.88 17.64
N ILE A 87 -18.04 10.11 16.69
CA ILE A 87 -19.49 10.21 16.93
C ILE A 87 -20.14 8.83 16.95
N ILE A 88 -19.68 7.95 16.06
CA ILE A 88 -20.25 6.64 15.74
C ILE A 88 -19.17 5.57 16.04
N PRO A 89 -18.86 5.29 17.34
CA PRO A 89 -17.76 4.44 17.76
C PRO A 89 -18.14 2.94 17.66
N ILE A 90 -18.42 2.51 16.46
CA ILE A 90 -18.87 1.15 16.12
C ILE A 90 -18.07 0.64 14.95
N ALA A 91 -17.78 -0.66 14.96
CA ALA A 91 -17.08 -1.31 13.86
C ALA A 91 -17.95 -1.27 12.60
N GLY A 92 -17.40 -0.82 11.48
CA GLY A 92 -18.12 -0.79 10.21
C GLY A 92 -17.73 0.29 9.20
N SER A 93 -16.79 1.18 9.54
CA SER A 93 -16.18 2.15 8.61
C SER A 93 -17.22 2.94 7.77
N ALA A 94 -16.87 3.29 6.53
CA ALA A 94 -17.65 4.11 5.62
C ALA A 94 -19.06 3.58 5.35
N TYR A 95 -19.24 2.25 5.30
CA TYR A 95 -20.56 1.63 5.11
C TYR A 95 -21.53 2.05 6.21
N THR A 96 -21.11 1.89 7.47
CA THR A 96 -21.94 2.24 8.62
C THR A 96 -22.18 3.74 8.72
N TYR A 97 -21.18 4.57 8.39
CA TYR A 97 -21.34 6.03 8.35
C TYR A 97 -22.35 6.45 7.28
N GLY A 98 -22.27 5.88 6.07
CA GLY A 98 -23.22 6.11 4.99
C GLY A 98 -24.65 5.67 5.36
N TYR A 99 -24.80 4.53 6.02
CA TYR A 99 -26.12 4.06 6.47
C TYR A 99 -26.70 4.98 7.54
N ALA A 100 -25.87 5.49 8.45
CA ALA A 100 -26.30 6.39 9.50
C ALA A 100 -26.63 7.83 9.03
N THR A 101 -26.21 8.23 7.83
CA THR A 101 -26.35 9.62 7.35
C THR A 101 -27.12 9.78 6.04
N LEU A 102 -26.87 8.91 5.06
CA LEU A 102 -27.39 9.04 3.69
C LEU A 102 -28.46 7.98 3.36
N GLY A 103 -28.54 6.91 4.15
CA GLY A 103 -29.56 5.88 4.05
C GLY A 103 -29.14 4.64 3.25
N GLU A 104 -30.05 3.68 3.18
CA GLU A 104 -29.79 2.31 2.73
C GLU A 104 -29.18 2.20 1.31
N LEU A 105 -29.71 2.93 0.32
CA LEU A 105 -29.23 2.84 -1.06
C LEU A 105 -27.77 3.30 -1.17
N VAL A 106 -27.43 4.43 -0.54
CA VAL A 106 -26.06 4.97 -0.59
C VAL A 106 -25.12 4.06 0.19
N ALA A 107 -25.54 3.57 1.36
CA ALA A 107 -24.77 2.59 2.13
C ALA A 107 -24.53 1.30 1.33
N TRP A 108 -25.53 0.82 0.59
CA TRP A 108 -25.40 -0.37 -0.27
C TRP A 108 -24.40 -0.15 -1.40
N ILE A 109 -24.41 1.01 -2.05
CA ILE A 109 -23.42 1.37 -3.08
C ILE A 109 -22.02 1.39 -2.47
N ILE A 110 -21.83 2.08 -1.33
CA ILE A 110 -20.55 2.13 -0.60
C ILE A 110 -20.09 0.73 -0.20
N GLY A 111 -21.01 -0.13 0.28
CA GLY A 111 -20.68 -1.49 0.69
C GLY A 111 -20.16 -2.35 -0.46
N TRP A 112 -20.80 -2.29 -1.64
CA TRP A 112 -20.32 -3.01 -2.82
C TRP A 112 -19.02 -2.45 -3.38
N ASP A 113 -18.85 -1.13 -3.32
CA ASP A 113 -17.61 -0.46 -3.69
C ASP A 113 -16.44 -0.94 -2.81
N LEU A 114 -16.63 -0.94 -1.48
CA LEU A 114 -15.63 -1.45 -0.52
C LEU A 114 -15.29 -2.93 -0.74
N VAL A 115 -16.29 -3.78 -1.06
CA VAL A 115 -16.03 -5.21 -1.37
C VAL A 115 -15.11 -5.35 -2.58
N LEU A 116 -15.35 -4.56 -3.64
CA LEU A 116 -14.50 -4.56 -4.83
C LEU A 116 -13.12 -3.97 -4.52
N GLU A 117 -13.06 -2.87 -3.77
CA GLU A 117 -11.83 -2.22 -3.35
C GLU A 117 -10.92 -3.17 -2.56
N TYR A 118 -11.45 -3.82 -1.51
CA TYR A 118 -10.66 -4.75 -0.69
C TYR A 118 -10.25 -6.00 -1.48
N ALA A 119 -11.08 -6.50 -2.40
CA ALA A 119 -10.72 -7.62 -3.26
C ALA A 119 -9.56 -7.26 -4.20
N PHE A 120 -9.62 -6.09 -4.84
CA PHE A 120 -8.55 -5.59 -5.70
C PHE A 120 -7.29 -5.28 -4.90
N GLY A 121 -7.43 -4.67 -3.72
CA GLY A 121 -6.33 -4.37 -2.80
C GLY A 121 -5.57 -5.63 -2.36
N ALA A 122 -6.30 -6.69 -1.96
CA ALA A 122 -5.69 -7.96 -1.59
C ALA A 122 -4.89 -8.58 -2.75
N ALA A 123 -5.43 -8.55 -3.97
CA ALA A 123 -4.75 -9.05 -5.16
C ALA A 123 -3.48 -8.23 -5.49
N THR A 124 -3.55 -6.90 -5.42
CA THR A 124 -2.40 -6.01 -5.63
C THR A 124 -1.30 -6.24 -4.60
N VAL A 125 -1.66 -6.36 -3.32
CA VAL A 125 -0.68 -6.64 -2.24
C VAL A 125 -0.02 -8.01 -2.44
N ALA A 126 -0.79 -9.05 -2.76
CA ALA A 126 -0.26 -10.39 -3.01
C ALA A 126 0.67 -10.43 -4.24
N SER A 127 0.34 -9.68 -5.30
CA SER A 127 1.20 -9.53 -6.48
C SER A 127 2.54 -8.86 -6.13
N GLY A 128 2.51 -7.79 -5.31
CA GLY A 128 3.73 -7.17 -4.80
C GLY A 128 4.59 -8.13 -3.98
N TRP A 129 3.97 -8.93 -3.11
CA TRP A 129 4.67 -9.94 -2.31
C TRP A 129 5.33 -11.02 -3.17
N SER A 130 4.66 -11.43 -4.25
CA SER A 130 5.20 -12.38 -5.23
C SER A 130 6.50 -11.87 -5.88
N GLY A 131 6.54 -10.60 -6.27
CA GLY A 131 7.76 -9.98 -6.82
C GLY A 131 8.94 -9.99 -5.86
N TYR A 132 8.72 -9.58 -4.61
CA TYR A 132 9.76 -9.61 -3.58
C TYR A 132 10.26 -11.03 -3.26
N LEU A 133 9.35 -12.02 -3.19
CA LEU A 133 9.74 -13.41 -2.99
C LEU A 133 10.57 -13.94 -4.16
N LEU A 134 10.16 -13.64 -5.39
CA LEU A 134 10.91 -14.04 -6.58
C LEU A 134 12.32 -13.45 -6.58
N SER A 135 12.45 -12.16 -6.29
CA SER A 135 13.76 -11.49 -6.21
C SER A 135 14.64 -12.11 -5.13
N LEU A 136 14.08 -12.43 -3.96
CA LEU A 136 14.80 -13.12 -2.89
C LEU A 136 15.28 -14.52 -3.33
N LEU A 137 14.41 -15.29 -4.01
CA LEU A 137 14.77 -16.61 -4.53
C LEU A 137 15.91 -16.52 -5.55
N GLU A 138 15.87 -15.53 -6.45
CA GLU A 138 16.95 -15.29 -7.41
C GLU A 138 18.26 -14.87 -6.73
N GLN A 139 18.21 -14.05 -5.67
CA GLN A 139 19.40 -13.64 -4.90
C GLN A 139 20.09 -14.82 -4.19
N ILE A 140 19.34 -15.83 -3.73
CA ILE A 140 19.90 -17.05 -3.14
C ILE A 140 20.28 -18.13 -4.19
N GLY A 141 20.23 -17.78 -5.47
CA GLY A 141 20.60 -18.65 -6.59
C GLY A 141 19.50 -19.59 -7.08
N LEU A 142 18.28 -19.48 -6.55
CA LEU A 142 17.10 -20.25 -6.98
C LEU A 142 16.34 -19.52 -8.08
N VAL A 143 16.96 -19.43 -9.26
CA VAL A 143 16.34 -18.85 -10.44
C VAL A 143 15.34 -19.85 -11.04
N PRO A 144 14.05 -19.50 -11.21
CA PRO A 144 13.08 -20.41 -11.79
C PRO A 144 13.46 -20.82 -13.21
N SER A 145 13.25 -22.09 -13.55
CA SER A 145 13.33 -22.54 -14.94
C SER A 145 12.29 -21.82 -15.80
N PRO A 146 12.47 -21.73 -17.14
CA PRO A 146 11.51 -21.04 -18.02
C PRO A 146 10.07 -21.55 -17.90
N SER A 147 9.87 -22.84 -17.63
CA SER A 147 8.54 -23.41 -17.42
C SER A 147 7.89 -22.92 -16.12
N LEU A 148 8.68 -22.70 -15.06
CA LEU A 148 8.21 -22.18 -13.78
C LEU A 148 8.04 -20.66 -13.80
N ALA A 149 8.91 -19.92 -14.49
CA ALA A 149 8.83 -18.46 -14.60
C ALA A 149 7.50 -17.96 -15.21
N ARG A 150 6.85 -18.77 -16.04
CA ARG A 150 5.49 -18.47 -16.57
C ARG A 150 4.42 -18.39 -15.48
N PHE A 151 4.69 -18.99 -14.32
CA PHE A 151 3.78 -19.04 -13.17
C PHE A 151 4.13 -18.03 -12.06
N THR A 152 5.09 -17.13 -12.30
CA THR A 152 5.51 -16.13 -11.31
C THR A 152 5.01 -14.71 -11.63
N THR A 153 4.36 -14.51 -12.78
CA THR A 153 3.78 -13.22 -13.19
C THR A 153 2.34 -13.36 -13.68
N THR A 154 1.65 -12.22 -13.80
CA THR A 154 0.25 -12.13 -14.24
C THR A 154 0.11 -12.49 -15.72
N TYR A 155 -1.09 -12.98 -16.08
CA TYR A 155 -1.43 -13.34 -17.45
C TYR A 155 -1.11 -12.21 -18.45
N GLY A 156 -0.44 -12.56 -19.54
CA GLY A 156 -0.14 -11.63 -20.63
C GLY A 156 1.13 -10.79 -20.44
N ASN A 157 1.71 -10.74 -19.23
CA ASN A 157 2.99 -10.07 -19.02
C ASN A 157 4.14 -10.92 -19.59
N HIS A 158 5.13 -10.26 -20.20
CA HIS A 158 6.35 -10.92 -20.68
C HIS A 158 7.49 -10.73 -19.68
N LEU A 159 8.12 -11.84 -19.29
CA LEU A 159 9.39 -11.85 -18.56
C LEU A 159 10.51 -12.20 -19.54
N TYR A 160 11.61 -11.47 -19.45
CA TYR A 160 12.81 -11.65 -20.24
C TYR A 160 13.95 -12.07 -19.33
N PHE A 161 14.75 -13.03 -19.78
CA PHE A 161 15.91 -13.49 -19.05
C PHE A 161 17.11 -12.59 -19.36
N TYR A 162 17.56 -11.83 -18.37
CA TYR A 162 18.65 -10.86 -18.53
C TYR A 162 19.54 -10.85 -17.28
N HIS A 163 20.86 -10.94 -17.47
CA HIS A 163 21.87 -11.04 -16.38
C HIS A 163 21.56 -12.09 -15.30
N GLY A 164 21.05 -13.25 -15.70
CA GLY A 164 20.77 -14.34 -14.77
C GLY A 164 19.47 -14.21 -13.99
N LYS A 165 18.64 -13.19 -14.27
CA LYS A 165 17.38 -12.91 -13.59
C LYS A 165 16.21 -12.79 -14.58
N TRP A 166 14.99 -13.04 -14.10
CA TRP A 166 13.78 -12.76 -14.87
C TRP A 166 13.30 -11.34 -14.60
N GLN A 167 13.29 -10.51 -15.64
CA GLN A 167 12.86 -9.11 -15.54
C GLN A 167 11.64 -8.85 -16.41
N SER A 168 10.78 -7.92 -15.98
CA SER A 168 9.61 -7.55 -16.77
C SER A 168 10.01 -6.81 -18.04
N GLY A 169 9.29 -7.03 -19.14
CA GLY A 169 9.51 -6.27 -20.38
C GLY A 169 9.39 -4.76 -20.19
N ALA A 170 8.51 -4.32 -19.28
CA ALA A 170 8.34 -2.91 -18.95
C ALA A 170 9.59 -2.32 -18.26
N THR A 171 10.26 -3.11 -17.40
CA THR A 171 11.54 -2.74 -16.77
C THR A 171 12.63 -2.52 -17.81
N LEU A 172 12.79 -3.50 -18.72
CA LEU A 172 13.85 -3.48 -19.73
C LEU A 172 13.65 -2.35 -20.75
N ALA A 173 12.40 -2.13 -21.17
CA ALA A 173 12.06 -1.05 -22.09
C ALA A 173 12.47 0.33 -21.53
N MET A 174 12.27 0.55 -20.23
CA MET A 174 12.58 1.84 -19.59
C MET A 174 14.07 2.05 -19.34
N SER A 175 14.82 0.96 -19.19
CA SER A 175 16.28 0.97 -19.14
C SER A 175 16.92 1.06 -20.54
N MET A 176 16.12 1.20 -21.60
CA MET A 176 16.55 1.20 -23.01
C MET A 176 17.32 -0.07 -23.42
N THR A 177 17.06 -1.19 -22.76
CA THR A 177 17.68 -2.48 -23.08
C THR A 177 16.90 -3.15 -24.21
N PRO A 178 17.53 -3.45 -25.36
CA PRO A 178 16.87 -4.16 -26.45
C PRO A 178 16.38 -5.52 -25.99
N THR A 179 15.08 -5.79 -26.16
CA THR A 179 14.46 -7.09 -25.86
C THR A 179 14.57 -8.09 -27.00
N ASP A 180 15.01 -7.63 -28.17
CA ASP A 180 15.10 -8.43 -29.38
C ASP A 180 16.12 -9.55 -29.22
N GLY A 181 15.67 -10.79 -29.38
CA GLY A 181 16.50 -11.99 -29.24
C GLY A 181 16.73 -12.46 -27.80
N LEU A 182 16.24 -11.76 -26.78
CA LEU A 182 16.31 -12.25 -25.40
C LEU A 182 15.32 -13.42 -25.19
N PRO A 183 15.74 -14.49 -24.47
CA PRO A 183 14.82 -15.54 -24.05
C PRO A 183 13.70 -14.93 -23.22
N HIS A 184 12.46 -15.20 -23.61
CA HIS A 184 11.30 -14.65 -22.94
C HIS A 184 10.24 -15.71 -22.69
N VAL A 185 9.42 -15.45 -21.67
CA VAL A 185 8.29 -16.27 -21.31
C VAL A 185 7.06 -15.40 -21.10
N THR A 186 5.91 -15.88 -21.56
CA THR A 186 4.63 -15.21 -21.31
C THR A 186 4.00 -15.76 -20.06
N GLY A 187 3.70 -14.86 -19.13
CA GLY A 187 2.97 -15.10 -17.90
C GLY A 187 1.61 -15.72 -18.15
N ILE A 188 1.30 -16.75 -17.38
CA ILE A 188 0.00 -17.43 -17.42
C ILE A 188 -0.78 -17.08 -16.15
N PHE A 189 -0.16 -17.25 -14.98
CA PHE A 189 -0.84 -17.12 -13.70
C PHE A 189 0.17 -16.95 -12.56
N ASN A 190 -0.04 -15.97 -11.67
CA ASN A 190 0.87 -15.74 -10.54
C ASN A 190 0.54 -16.71 -9.38
N VAL A 191 1.16 -17.89 -9.39
CA VAL A 191 0.94 -18.94 -8.39
C VAL A 191 1.38 -18.48 -7.00
N ILE A 192 2.48 -17.73 -6.90
CA ILE A 192 2.98 -17.25 -5.61
C ILE A 192 1.95 -16.30 -4.96
N ALA A 193 1.44 -15.32 -5.72
CA ALA A 193 0.40 -14.42 -5.21
C ALA A 193 -0.87 -15.17 -4.80
N PHE A 194 -1.28 -16.16 -5.60
CA PHE A 194 -2.43 -17.01 -5.30
C PHE A 194 -2.23 -17.81 -4.00
N LEU A 195 -1.05 -18.40 -3.80
CA LEU A 195 -0.74 -19.14 -2.57
C LEU A 195 -0.74 -18.23 -1.34
N VAL A 196 -0.22 -17.00 -1.45
CA VAL A 196 -0.29 -16.00 -0.36
C VAL A 196 -1.74 -15.72 0.02
N ILE A 197 -2.62 -15.47 -0.96
CA ILE A 197 -4.05 -15.25 -0.70
C ILE A 197 -4.69 -16.48 -0.06
N LEU A 198 -4.42 -17.69 -0.57
CA LEU A 198 -4.95 -18.93 0.01
C LEU A 198 -4.49 -19.14 1.45
N THR A 199 -3.21 -18.85 1.75
CA THR A 199 -2.67 -18.97 3.11
C THR A 199 -3.35 -17.97 4.04
N VAL A 200 -3.43 -16.69 3.66
CA VAL A 200 -4.12 -15.67 4.47
C VAL A 200 -5.60 -16.02 4.65
N THR A 201 -6.28 -16.49 3.60
CA THR A 201 -7.68 -16.96 3.67
C THR A 201 -7.84 -18.12 4.64
N THR A 202 -6.95 -19.12 4.56
CA THR A 202 -6.98 -20.29 5.46
C THR A 202 -6.81 -19.85 6.91
N ILE A 203 -5.87 -18.94 7.17
CA ILE A 203 -5.63 -18.36 8.50
C ILE A 203 -6.88 -17.61 9.00
N LEU A 204 -7.54 -16.82 8.15
CA LEU A 204 -8.76 -16.09 8.50
C LEU A 204 -9.95 -17.03 8.77
N VAL A 205 -10.10 -18.12 7.99
CA VAL A 205 -11.17 -19.12 8.17
C VAL A 205 -11.00 -19.94 9.45
N ILE A 206 -9.77 -20.32 9.79
CA ILE A 206 -9.46 -21.00 11.06
C ILE A 206 -9.73 -20.07 12.25
N GLY A 207 -9.59 -18.77 12.05
CA GLY A 207 -9.79 -17.74 13.05
C GLY A 207 -8.53 -17.53 13.88
N ILE A 208 -7.97 -16.33 13.77
CA ILE A 208 -6.85 -15.92 14.60
C ILE A 208 -7.39 -15.37 15.92
N LYS A 209 -7.23 -16.10 17.03
CA LYS A 209 -7.41 -15.58 18.40
C LYS A 209 -6.15 -14.89 18.93
N GLU A 210 -5.36 -14.29 18.06
CA GLU A 210 -4.08 -13.71 18.46
C GLU A 210 -4.23 -12.33 19.09
N SER A 211 -3.31 -12.06 20.00
CA SER A 211 -3.22 -10.80 20.73
C SER A 211 -2.83 -9.64 19.81
N ALA A 212 -3.41 -8.45 20.03
CA ALA A 212 -3.02 -7.19 19.40
C ALA A 212 -1.50 -6.89 19.46
N ASN A 213 -0.79 -7.53 20.39
CA ASN A 213 0.67 -7.47 20.50
C ASN A 213 1.39 -8.09 19.29
N LEU A 214 0.85 -9.14 18.67
CA LEU A 214 1.46 -9.72 17.47
C LEU A 214 1.26 -8.85 16.23
N ASN A 215 0.07 -8.25 16.09
CA ASN A 215 -0.14 -7.26 15.04
C ASN A 215 0.88 -6.12 15.18
N SER A 216 1.05 -5.61 16.41
CA SER A 216 2.06 -4.57 16.70
C SER A 216 3.48 -5.03 16.35
N ALA A 217 3.86 -6.28 16.66
CA ALA A 217 5.17 -6.84 16.34
C ALA A 217 5.45 -6.87 14.83
N ILE A 218 4.47 -7.29 14.02
CA ILE A 218 4.61 -7.31 12.55
C ILE A 218 4.85 -5.89 12.01
N VAL A 219 4.16 -4.89 12.56
CA VAL A 219 4.35 -3.49 12.18
C VAL A 219 5.75 -2.99 12.54
N PHE A 220 6.27 -3.34 13.71
CA PHE A 220 7.65 -3.01 14.07
C PHE A 220 8.67 -3.65 13.13
N VAL A 221 8.45 -4.89 12.67
CA VAL A 221 9.31 -5.51 11.65
C VAL A 221 9.25 -4.72 10.34
N LYS A 222 8.05 -4.37 9.84
CA LYS A 222 7.90 -3.56 8.62
C LYS A 222 8.61 -2.21 8.74
N LEU A 223 8.39 -1.49 9.84
CA LEU A 223 9.02 -0.20 10.11
C LEU A 223 10.54 -0.34 10.28
N GLY A 224 11.01 -1.44 10.88
CA GLY A 224 12.44 -1.75 11.00
C GLY A 224 13.10 -1.90 9.64
N VAL A 225 12.49 -2.64 8.71
CA VAL A 225 13.00 -2.79 7.34
C VAL A 225 13.06 -1.44 6.62
N VAL A 226 12.00 -0.63 6.70
CA VAL A 226 12.00 0.73 6.15
C VAL A 226 13.08 1.60 6.80
N GLY A 227 13.23 1.52 8.12
CA GLY A 227 14.25 2.25 8.86
C GLY A 227 15.67 1.88 8.43
N ILE A 228 15.96 0.59 8.22
CA ILE A 228 17.25 0.12 7.71
C ILE A 228 17.52 0.69 6.33
N PHE A 229 16.55 0.59 5.40
CA PHE A 229 16.68 1.17 4.07
C PHE A 229 16.98 2.66 4.12
N LEU A 230 16.24 3.42 4.94
CA LEU A 230 16.44 4.86 5.07
C LEU A 230 17.81 5.20 5.66
N VAL A 231 18.26 4.50 6.70
CA VAL A 231 19.56 4.75 7.32
C VAL A 231 20.69 4.47 6.33
N LEU A 232 20.70 3.30 5.70
CA LEU A 232 21.75 2.92 4.75
C LEU A 232 21.71 3.78 3.48
N GLY A 233 20.52 4.05 2.96
CA GLY A 233 20.32 4.86 1.77
C GLY A 233 20.73 6.32 1.97
N ILE A 234 20.32 6.93 3.09
CA ILE A 234 20.72 8.32 3.40
C ILE A 234 22.22 8.39 3.68
N ASP A 235 22.80 7.43 4.40
CA ASP A 235 24.25 7.38 4.64
C ASP A 235 25.03 7.29 3.32
N CYS A 236 24.60 6.45 2.38
CA CYS A 236 25.17 6.36 1.04
C CYS A 236 25.08 7.72 0.31
N LEU A 237 23.92 8.38 0.31
CA LEU A 237 23.72 9.67 -0.35
C LEU A 237 24.54 10.81 0.27
N ILE A 238 24.83 10.76 1.57
CA ILE A 238 25.71 11.71 2.25
C ILE A 238 27.17 11.52 1.80
N HIS A 239 27.62 10.27 1.66
CA HIS A 239 28.97 9.95 1.20
C HIS A 239 29.14 10.13 -0.33
N HIS A 240 28.05 9.99 -1.09
CA HIS A 240 28.00 10.06 -2.55
C HIS A 240 27.01 11.14 -3.06
N PRO A 241 27.22 12.43 -2.74
CA PRO A 241 26.29 13.50 -3.11
C PRO A 241 26.20 13.74 -4.63
N GLU A 242 27.12 13.20 -5.42
CA GLU A 242 27.05 13.16 -6.88
C GLU A 242 25.84 12.38 -7.40
N LEU A 243 25.40 11.34 -6.69
CA LEU A 243 24.22 10.55 -7.06
C LEU A 243 22.96 11.42 -7.10
N LEU A 244 22.82 12.32 -6.13
CA LEU A 244 21.71 13.28 -6.10
C LEU A 244 21.73 14.18 -7.34
N LYS A 245 22.90 14.67 -7.75
CA LYS A 245 23.00 15.55 -8.92
C LYS A 245 22.64 14.82 -10.22
N VAL A 246 22.98 13.54 -10.33
CA VAL A 246 22.71 12.73 -11.51
C VAL A 246 21.25 12.27 -11.54
N ASN A 247 20.72 11.78 -10.41
CA ASN A 247 19.42 11.15 -10.38
C ASN A 247 18.26 12.14 -10.15
N TRP A 248 18.49 13.26 -9.45
CA TRP A 248 17.48 14.30 -9.27
C TRP A 248 17.51 15.40 -10.31
N HIS A 249 18.38 15.34 -11.33
CA HIS A 249 18.36 16.33 -12.41
C HIS A 249 17.92 15.71 -13.75
N PRO A 250 16.83 16.22 -14.37
CA PRO A 250 15.85 17.18 -13.84
C PRO A 250 14.92 16.58 -12.76
N PHE A 251 14.60 17.36 -11.72
CA PHE A 251 13.79 16.86 -10.59
C PHE A 251 12.35 16.60 -11.01
N ILE A 252 11.79 17.49 -11.82
CA ILE A 252 10.59 17.25 -12.61
C ILE A 252 11.04 17.03 -14.05
N PRO A 253 11.02 15.78 -14.57
CA PRO A 253 11.43 15.52 -15.93
C PRO A 253 10.52 16.21 -16.96
N PRO A 254 11.03 16.48 -18.18
CA PRO A 254 10.23 17.12 -19.22
C PRO A 254 9.06 16.22 -19.61
N HIS A 255 7.94 16.86 -19.94
CA HIS A 255 6.71 16.20 -20.40
C HIS A 255 7.00 15.32 -21.62
N GLN A 256 6.54 14.06 -21.57
CA GLN A 256 6.74 13.07 -22.63
C GLN A 256 5.42 12.44 -23.10
N GLY A 257 4.35 12.56 -22.33
CA GLY A 257 3.07 11.93 -22.64
C GLY A 257 1.98 12.33 -21.66
N VAL A 258 0.76 11.87 -21.92
CA VAL A 258 -0.38 12.13 -21.05
C VAL A 258 -0.14 11.45 -19.70
N GLY A 259 0.05 12.24 -18.65
CA GLY A 259 0.35 11.72 -17.32
C GLY A 259 1.79 11.24 -17.14
N GLU A 260 2.69 11.52 -18.09
CA GLU A 260 4.12 11.18 -18.00
C GLU A 260 4.96 12.46 -17.95
N TYR A 261 5.45 12.72 -16.75
CA TYR A 261 6.29 13.85 -16.32
C TYR A 261 5.72 15.25 -16.61
N GLY A 262 6.50 16.28 -16.28
CA GLY A 262 5.96 17.61 -16.00
C GLY A 262 4.98 17.60 -14.82
N TRP A 263 4.26 18.70 -14.60
CA TRP A 263 3.25 18.79 -13.54
C TRP A 263 2.06 17.85 -13.75
N GLN A 264 1.73 17.53 -15.00
CA GLN A 264 0.70 16.54 -15.31
C GLN A 264 1.09 15.15 -14.78
N GLY A 265 2.36 14.76 -14.95
CA GLY A 265 2.90 13.53 -14.38
C GLY A 265 2.95 13.52 -12.86
N VAL A 266 3.22 14.65 -12.21
CA VAL A 266 3.17 14.76 -10.74
C VAL A 266 1.75 14.51 -10.21
N VAL A 267 0.72 15.07 -10.87
CA VAL A 267 -0.68 14.85 -10.48
C VAL A 267 -1.12 13.42 -10.80
N ALA A 268 -0.76 12.87 -11.96
CA ALA A 268 -1.04 11.48 -12.31
C ALA A 268 -0.37 10.51 -11.33
N GLY A 269 0.88 10.79 -10.96
CA GLY A 269 1.63 10.06 -9.93
C GLY A 269 0.94 10.13 -8.57
N ALA A 270 0.35 11.28 -8.19
CA ALA A 270 -0.39 11.42 -6.93
C ALA A 270 -1.63 10.52 -6.92
N SER A 271 -2.37 10.45 -8.02
CA SER A 271 -3.50 9.52 -8.19
C SER A 271 -3.05 8.06 -8.14
N PHE A 272 -1.90 7.74 -8.71
CA PHE A 272 -1.35 6.38 -8.71
C PHE A 272 -0.92 5.94 -7.30
N VAL A 273 -0.14 6.77 -6.59
CA VAL A 273 0.32 6.46 -5.23
C VAL A 273 -0.72 6.70 -4.15
N PHE A 274 -1.91 7.22 -4.50
CA PHE A 274 -3.06 7.28 -3.58
C PHE A 274 -3.37 5.90 -2.98
N PHE A 275 -3.19 4.83 -3.77
CA PHE A 275 -3.32 3.45 -3.28
C PHE A 275 -2.46 3.17 -2.03
N ALA A 276 -1.29 3.80 -1.91
CA ALA A 276 -0.40 3.62 -0.77
C ALA A 276 -0.99 4.17 0.54
N TYR A 277 -2.02 5.01 0.49
CA TYR A 277 -2.69 5.57 1.65
C TYR A 277 -3.95 4.79 2.07
N ILE A 278 -4.43 3.84 1.26
CA ILE A 278 -5.56 3.00 1.63
C ILE A 278 -5.21 2.20 2.90
N GLY A 279 -6.13 2.17 3.87
CA GLY A 279 -5.96 1.43 5.12
C GLY A 279 -6.00 2.28 6.39
N PHE A 280 -5.97 3.61 6.32
CA PHE A 280 -6.17 4.44 7.52
C PHE A 280 -7.55 4.23 8.15
N ASP A 281 -8.54 3.93 7.31
CA ASP A 281 -9.91 3.59 7.68
C ASP A 281 -10.01 2.24 8.38
N ALA A 282 -9.01 1.35 8.25
CA ALA A 282 -8.95 0.10 8.99
C ALA A 282 -8.92 0.32 10.51
N VAL A 283 -8.39 1.46 10.97
CA VAL A 283 -8.44 1.85 12.38
C VAL A 283 -9.89 1.90 12.86
N SER A 284 -10.84 2.37 12.03
CA SER A 284 -12.28 2.44 12.36
C SER A 284 -12.90 1.07 12.70
N THR A 285 -12.34 -0.02 12.17
CA THR A 285 -12.83 -1.38 12.44
C THR A 285 -12.55 -1.83 13.88
N ALA A 286 -11.48 -1.28 14.49
CA ALA A 286 -11.09 -1.57 15.87
C ALA A 286 -11.84 -0.71 16.90
N ALA A 287 -12.90 0.00 16.51
CA ALA A 287 -13.65 0.90 17.39
C ALA A 287 -14.18 0.19 18.65
N GLN A 288 -14.58 -1.08 18.55
CA GLN A 288 -15.07 -1.85 19.68
C GLN A 288 -13.96 -2.36 20.61
N GLU A 289 -12.71 -2.39 20.14
CA GLU A 289 -11.52 -2.77 20.92
C GLU A 289 -10.78 -1.57 21.53
N ALA A 290 -11.11 -0.35 21.10
CA ALA A 290 -10.52 0.88 21.61
C ALA A 290 -11.01 1.21 23.03
N ARG A 291 -10.10 1.65 23.91
CA ARG A 291 -10.40 2.02 25.31
C ARG A 291 -11.31 3.24 25.38
N GLN A 292 -10.95 4.31 24.68
CA GLN A 292 -11.76 5.53 24.55
C GLN A 292 -11.96 5.87 23.07
N PRO A 293 -12.88 5.18 22.37
CA PRO A 293 -12.99 5.29 20.91
C PRO A 293 -13.20 6.72 20.42
N GLN A 294 -13.94 7.54 21.18
CA GLN A 294 -14.24 8.94 20.84
C GLN A 294 -12.99 9.80 20.65
N ARG A 295 -11.90 9.48 21.36
CA ARG A 295 -10.65 10.23 21.34
C ARG A 295 -9.53 9.45 20.65
N ASP A 296 -9.40 8.17 20.98
CA ASP A 296 -8.26 7.37 20.57
C ASP A 296 -8.35 7.00 19.07
N MET A 297 -9.55 6.89 18.49
CA MET A 297 -9.75 6.58 17.07
C MET A 297 -9.32 7.72 16.14
N PRO A 298 -9.74 8.99 16.36
CA PRO A 298 -9.17 10.14 15.66
C PRO A 298 -7.64 10.18 15.68
N ILE A 299 -7.05 9.92 16.85
CA ILE A 299 -5.59 9.91 17.03
C ILE A 299 -4.95 8.78 16.21
N GLY A 300 -5.56 7.59 16.20
CA GLY A 300 -5.10 6.45 15.41
C GLY A 300 -5.13 6.73 13.90
N ILE A 301 -6.24 7.26 13.40
CA ILE A 301 -6.45 7.55 11.98
C ILE A 301 -5.48 8.64 11.51
N LEU A 302 -5.49 9.81 12.15
CA LEU A 302 -4.69 10.95 11.71
C LEU A 302 -3.20 10.75 12.02
N GLY A 303 -2.88 10.15 13.17
CA GLY A 303 -1.50 9.87 13.56
C GLY A 303 -0.81 8.89 12.61
N SER A 304 -1.50 7.81 12.22
CA SER A 304 -0.96 6.86 11.24
C SER A 304 -0.78 7.51 9.86
N LEU A 305 -1.74 8.30 9.39
CA LEU A 305 -1.63 9.06 8.13
C LEU A 305 -0.40 9.96 8.10
N VAL A 306 -0.22 10.81 9.12
CA VAL A 306 0.92 11.74 9.19
C VAL A 306 2.25 11.00 9.17
N ILE A 307 2.39 9.94 9.98
CA ILE A 307 3.61 9.15 10.07
C ILE A 307 3.91 8.49 8.71
N CYS A 308 2.91 7.86 8.09
CA CYS A 308 3.05 7.22 6.79
C CYS A 308 3.38 8.23 5.68
N THR A 309 2.75 9.40 5.65
CA THR A 309 3.08 10.47 4.68
C THR A 309 4.56 10.88 4.77
N LEU A 310 5.05 11.13 5.99
CA LEU A 310 6.45 11.51 6.18
C LEU A 310 7.40 10.40 5.72
N LEU A 311 7.11 9.15 6.07
CA LEU A 311 7.88 7.99 5.61
C LEU A 311 7.88 7.87 4.09
N TYR A 312 6.73 8.06 3.44
CA TYR A 312 6.60 7.96 1.98
C TYR A 312 7.41 9.03 1.25
N ILE A 313 7.41 10.26 1.76
CA ILE A 313 8.21 11.35 1.20
C ILE A 313 9.70 11.01 1.34
N VAL A 314 10.16 10.60 2.52
CA VAL A 314 11.58 10.32 2.76
C VAL A 314 12.05 9.09 1.98
N VAL A 315 11.26 8.02 1.92
CA VAL A 315 11.57 6.81 1.14
C VAL A 315 11.63 7.14 -0.35
N SER A 316 10.69 7.91 -0.87
CA SER A 316 10.65 8.23 -2.29
C SER A 316 11.82 9.15 -2.72
N LEU A 317 12.20 10.12 -1.89
CA LEU A 317 13.41 10.92 -2.09
C LEU A 317 14.68 10.06 -2.03
N THR A 318 14.80 9.20 -1.02
CA THR A 318 15.97 8.31 -0.84
C THR A 318 16.11 7.37 -2.04
N LEU A 319 15.02 6.72 -2.43
CA LEU A 319 15.00 5.77 -3.53
C LEU A 319 15.37 6.41 -4.88
N THR A 320 14.76 7.55 -5.21
CA THR A 320 15.07 8.28 -6.45
C THR A 320 16.41 9.00 -6.40
N GLY A 321 16.99 9.18 -5.22
CA GLY A 321 18.36 9.68 -5.06
C GLY A 321 19.40 8.61 -5.36
N LEU A 322 19.15 7.37 -4.90
CA LEU A 322 20.06 6.23 -5.08
C LEU A 322 20.06 5.71 -6.51
N VAL A 323 18.87 5.56 -7.10
CA VAL A 323 18.69 4.92 -8.40
C VAL A 323 17.96 5.84 -9.36
N ASN A 324 18.40 5.84 -10.63
CA ASN A 324 17.74 6.60 -11.67
C ASN A 324 16.28 6.15 -11.81
N TYR A 325 15.35 7.11 -11.82
CA TYR A 325 13.91 6.83 -11.81
C TYR A 325 13.46 5.90 -12.96
N ARG A 326 14.16 5.86 -14.09
CA ARG A 326 13.82 5.01 -15.24
C ARG A 326 14.01 3.51 -14.97
N GLU A 327 14.84 3.18 -14.00
CA GLU A 327 15.14 1.79 -13.63
C GLU A 327 14.23 1.29 -12.49
N LEU A 328 13.36 2.15 -11.97
CA LEU A 328 12.50 1.84 -10.83
C LEU A 328 11.17 1.17 -11.20
N ASN A 329 10.89 0.95 -12.48
CA ASN A 329 9.72 0.17 -12.91
C ASN A 329 9.96 -1.33 -12.77
N VAL A 330 10.07 -1.78 -11.53
CA VAL A 330 10.32 -3.17 -11.12
C VAL A 330 9.32 -3.60 -10.06
N ALA A 331 9.31 -4.88 -9.71
CA ALA A 331 8.44 -5.38 -8.67
C ALA A 331 8.97 -5.08 -7.25
N GLU A 332 10.27 -4.79 -7.12
CA GLU A 332 11.00 -4.65 -5.86
C GLU A 332 11.93 -3.42 -5.79
N PRO A 333 11.45 -2.20 -6.12
CA PRO A 333 12.31 -1.02 -6.28
C PRO A 333 13.18 -0.70 -5.05
N VAL A 334 12.68 -0.93 -3.83
CA VAL A 334 13.46 -0.70 -2.60
C VAL A 334 14.66 -1.66 -2.51
N ALA A 335 14.50 -2.92 -2.95
CA ALA A 335 15.60 -3.88 -2.98
C ALA A 335 16.68 -3.46 -4.00
N ILE A 336 16.28 -2.97 -5.17
CA ILE A 336 17.22 -2.44 -6.18
C ILE A 336 18.02 -1.25 -5.64
N GLY A 337 17.38 -0.39 -4.84
CA GLY A 337 18.08 0.71 -4.18
C GLY A 337 19.13 0.30 -3.15
N ILE A 338 19.07 -0.94 -2.64
CA ILE A 338 20.09 -1.51 -1.74
C ILE A 338 21.18 -2.25 -2.52
N ASP A 339 20.83 -2.90 -3.63
CA ASP A 339 21.74 -3.70 -4.45
C ASP A 339 22.74 -2.86 -5.27
N LYS A 340 22.45 -1.57 -5.49
CA LYS A 340 23.27 -0.64 -6.29
C LYS A 340 24.10 0.30 -5.42
#